data_AF-A0A925CS76-F1
#
_entry.id   AF-A0A925CS76-F1
#
_cell.length_a   1.000
_cell.length_b   1.000
_cell.length_c   1.000
_cell.angle_alpha   90.00
_cell.angle_beta   90.00
_cell.angle_gamma   90.00
#
_symmetry.space_group_name_H-M   'P 1'
#
loop_
_entity.id
_entity.type
_entity.pdbx_description
1 polymer ?
#
loop_
_entity_poly.entity_id
_entity_poly.type
_entity_poly.pdbx_seq_one_letter_code
_entity_poly.pdbx_strand_id
1 'polypeptide(L)'
;MFRALGIAASGMSAQRTRIEVAASNLANADVTRGTDGKAYNRRVVQLRPATSDEREASFRFPNQLPFTSAPFGTSQFDVPAGAASSSPTAVDDPNYGVTVAGIQEDTTPGARVHMPGHPDADADGYVTLSNVSRTNELVDLLDARRVFEANATVFQSAKQLLRKSLEL
;
A
#
# COMPACT_ATOMS: atom_id res chain seq x y z
N MET A 1 12.50 -18.76 -2.38
CA MET A 1 13.12 -17.78 -1.45
C MET A 1 12.99 -16.34 -1.94
N PHE A 2 13.41 -16.02 -3.17
CA PHE A 2 13.38 -14.64 -3.70
C PHE A 2 11.99 -13.97 -3.75
N ARG A 3 10.90 -14.76 -3.86
CA ARG A 3 9.51 -14.25 -3.76
C ARG A 3 9.16 -13.72 -2.36
N ALA A 4 9.52 -14.47 -1.31
CA ALA A 4 9.30 -14.03 0.07
C ALA A 4 10.10 -12.74 0.38
N LEU A 5 11.30 -12.61 -0.21
CA LEU A 5 12.12 -11.40 -0.11
C LEU A 5 11.47 -10.21 -0.82
N GLY A 6 10.90 -10.41 -2.01
CA GLY A 6 10.17 -9.36 -2.74
C GLY A 6 8.88 -8.90 -2.04
N ILE A 7 8.14 -9.83 -1.42
CA ILE A 7 6.97 -9.51 -0.60
C ILE A 7 7.38 -8.75 0.66
N ALA A 8 8.46 -9.16 1.33
CA ALA A 8 8.99 -8.46 2.49
C ALA A 8 9.51 -7.06 2.13
N ALA A 9 10.12 -6.88 0.94
CA ALA A 9 10.59 -5.58 0.45
C ALA A 9 9.43 -4.62 0.19
N SER A 10 8.43 -5.07 -0.57
CA SER A 10 7.23 -4.27 -0.88
C SER A 10 6.40 -3.97 0.37
N GLY A 11 6.25 -4.96 1.27
CA GLY A 11 5.64 -4.79 2.59
C GLY A 11 6.35 -3.76 3.46
N MET A 12 7.69 -3.75 3.45
CA MET A 12 8.51 -2.79 4.20
C MET A 12 8.34 -1.36 3.67
N SER A 13 8.30 -1.18 2.34
CA SER A 13 8.03 0.13 1.72
C SER A 13 6.64 0.64 2.11
N ALA A 14 5.63 -0.22 2.04
CA ALA A 14 4.26 0.13 2.44
C ALA A 14 4.16 0.48 3.94
N GLN A 15 4.84 -0.28 4.80
CA GLN A 15 4.89 -0.03 6.24
C GLN A 15 5.63 1.25 6.59
N ARG A 16 6.70 1.58 5.88
CA ARG A 16 7.39 2.87 6.03
C ARG A 16 6.44 4.02 5.77
N THR A 17 5.67 3.98 4.68
CA THR A 17 4.67 5.02 4.41
C THR A 17 3.59 5.07 5.49
N ARG A 18 3.17 3.94 6.04
CA ARG A 18 2.26 3.93 7.21
C ARG A 18 2.87 4.60 8.43
N ILE A 19 4.14 4.35 8.75
CA ILE A 19 4.84 5.02 9.86
C ILE A 19 4.89 6.54 9.62
N GLU A 20 5.25 6.97 8.41
CA GLU A 20 5.30 8.39 8.05
C GLU A 20 3.93 9.07 8.21
N VAL A 21 2.85 8.40 7.79
CA VAL A 21 1.47 8.89 7.93
C VAL A 21 1.01 8.89 9.40
N ALA A 22 1.23 7.81 10.15
CA ALA A 22 0.86 7.72 11.56
C ALA A 22 1.60 8.77 12.40
N ALA A 23 2.89 8.97 12.15
CA ALA A 23 3.68 10.02 12.81
C ALA A 23 3.15 11.41 12.47
N SER A 24 2.78 11.65 11.21
CA SER A 24 2.21 12.94 10.80
C SER A 24 0.82 13.17 11.39
N ASN A 25 -0.01 12.14 11.49
CA ASN A 25 -1.30 12.22 12.18
C ASN A 25 -1.11 12.53 13.66
N LEU A 26 -0.21 11.82 14.34
CA LEU A 26 0.11 12.04 15.75
C LEU A 26 0.61 13.46 16.02
N ALA A 27 1.50 13.99 15.17
CA ALA A 27 2.04 15.34 15.29
C ALA A 27 0.95 16.42 15.12
N ASN A 28 -0.05 16.16 14.28
CA ASN A 28 -1.15 17.10 14.03
C ASN A 28 -2.43 16.77 14.81
N ALA A 29 -2.38 15.82 15.76
CA ALA A 29 -3.57 15.36 16.47
C ALA A 29 -4.14 16.40 17.44
N ASP A 30 -3.31 17.29 17.96
CA ASP A 30 -3.72 18.37 18.87
C ASP A 30 -3.89 19.72 18.15
N VAL A 31 -3.74 19.76 16.82
CA VAL A 31 -3.89 20.99 16.04
C VAL A 31 -5.38 21.29 15.84
N THR A 32 -5.82 22.38 16.46
CA THR A 32 -7.18 22.94 16.36
C THR A 32 -7.39 23.79 15.10
N ARG A 33 -6.32 24.39 14.59
CA ARG A 33 -6.35 25.28 13.42
C ARG A 33 -5.11 25.04 12.56
N GLY A 34 -5.31 24.42 11.40
CA GLY A 34 -4.28 24.28 10.36
C GLY A 34 -4.04 25.58 9.60
N THR A 35 -3.13 25.54 8.63
CA THR A 35 -2.81 26.68 7.74
C THR A 35 -4.03 27.19 6.97
N ASP A 36 -4.99 26.30 6.70
CA ASP A 36 -6.18 26.58 5.91
C ASP A 36 -7.37 26.99 6.80
N GLY A 37 -7.13 27.22 8.11
CA GLY A 37 -8.13 27.60 9.09
C GLY A 37 -9.05 26.46 9.56
N LYS A 38 -8.90 25.24 9.00
CA LYS A 38 -9.66 24.04 9.36
C LYS A 38 -8.84 23.12 10.28
N ALA A 39 -9.52 22.28 11.05
CA ALA A 39 -8.89 21.23 11.84
C ALA A 39 -8.20 20.20 10.92
N TYR A 40 -7.13 19.57 11.40
CA TYR A 40 -6.41 18.55 10.64
C TYR A 40 -7.28 17.30 10.47
N ASN A 41 -7.30 16.75 9.26
CA ASN A 41 -7.97 15.49 8.96
C ASN A 41 -6.97 14.33 8.97
N ARG A 42 -7.35 13.23 9.61
CA ARG A 42 -6.60 11.99 9.68
C ARG A 42 -6.36 11.46 8.27
N ARG A 43 -5.11 11.10 7.98
CA ARG A 43 -4.72 10.48 6.71
C ARG A 43 -4.56 8.98 6.89
N VAL A 44 -5.03 8.20 5.92
CA VAL A 44 -4.96 6.74 5.92
C VAL A 44 -4.31 6.27 4.61
N VAL A 45 -3.36 5.35 4.74
CA VAL A 45 -2.69 4.75 3.58
C VAL A 45 -3.57 3.67 2.98
N GLN A 46 -3.94 3.84 1.71
CA GLN A 46 -4.57 2.78 0.94
C GLN A 46 -3.50 1.88 0.33
N LEU A 47 -3.52 0.61 0.68
CA LEU A 47 -2.66 -0.39 0.06
C LEU A 47 -3.46 -1.16 -0.98
N ARG A 48 -2.81 -1.46 -2.09
CA ARG A 48 -3.34 -2.35 -3.13
C ARG A 48 -2.35 -3.49 -3.39
N PRO A 49 -2.82 -4.64 -3.86
CA PRO A 49 -1.92 -5.67 -4.36
C PRO A 49 -1.09 -5.08 -5.51
N ALA A 50 0.20 -5.41 -5.55
CA ALA A 50 1.07 -4.99 -6.64
C ALA A 50 0.67 -5.75 -7.91
N THR A 51 -0.28 -5.24 -8.70
CA THR A 51 -0.73 -5.91 -9.92
C THR A 51 0.18 -5.60 -11.10
N SER A 52 0.38 -6.59 -11.97
CA SER A 52 1.18 -6.49 -13.20
C SER A 52 0.71 -5.47 -14.24
N ASP A 53 -0.54 -5.00 -14.15
CA ASP A 53 -1.12 -4.05 -15.10
C ASP A 53 -0.29 -2.77 -15.28
N GLU A 54 0.49 -2.35 -14.27
CA GLU A 54 1.36 -1.16 -14.40
C GLU A 54 2.64 -1.40 -15.21
N ARG A 55 3.07 -2.67 -15.39
CA ARG A 55 4.27 -3.01 -16.17
C ARG A 55 3.98 -3.30 -17.65
N GLU A 56 2.76 -3.72 -17.98
CA GLU A 56 2.35 -3.97 -19.38
C GLU A 56 2.13 -2.68 -20.20
N ALA A 57 1.98 -1.52 -19.55
CA ALA A 57 1.79 -0.23 -20.23
C ALA A 57 3.02 0.26 -21.05
N SER A 58 4.18 -0.41 -20.95
CA SER A 58 5.43 0.05 -21.61
C SER A 58 6.09 -0.96 -22.56
N PHE A 59 5.60 -2.20 -22.64
CA PHE A 59 6.08 -3.18 -23.63
C PHE A 59 4.91 -3.80 -24.38
N ARG A 60 4.09 -2.94 -24.97
CA ARG A 60 3.22 -3.34 -26.08
C ARG A 60 4.11 -3.59 -27.28
N PHE A 61 4.49 -4.85 -27.52
CA PHE A 61 5.03 -5.23 -28.81
C PHE A 61 3.96 -4.93 -29.87
N PRO A 62 4.22 -4.03 -30.83
CA PRO A 62 3.27 -3.76 -31.89
C PRO A 62 3.07 -5.07 -32.66
N ASN A 63 1.83 -5.55 -32.62
CA ASN A 63 1.38 -6.73 -33.35
C ASN A 63 1.66 -6.54 -34.85
N GLN A 64 2.63 -7.27 -35.38
CA GLN A 64 2.47 -8.22 -36.50
C GLN A 64 3.82 -8.52 -37.17
N LEU A 65 4.35 -9.71 -36.90
CA LEU A 65 4.98 -10.48 -37.97
C LEU A 65 4.30 -11.86 -37.99
N PRO A 66 3.75 -12.29 -39.14
CA PRO A 66 3.10 -13.57 -39.26
C PRO A 66 4.19 -14.64 -39.26
N PHE A 67 4.47 -15.23 -38.10
CA PHE A 67 5.07 -16.56 -38.06
C PHE A 67 4.01 -17.54 -38.56
N THR A 68 3.85 -17.56 -39.89
CA THR A 68 3.24 -18.64 -40.63
C THR A 68 4.12 -19.87 -40.48
N SER A 69 3.86 -20.68 -39.47
CA SER A 69 4.39 -22.03 -39.39
C SER A 69 3.33 -22.97 -38.85
N ALA A 70 2.47 -23.44 -39.75
CA ALA A 70 1.72 -24.67 -39.53
C ALA A 70 2.25 -25.73 -40.51
N PRO A 71 2.82 -26.84 -40.02
CA PRO A 71 2.88 -28.08 -40.81
C PRO A 71 1.95 -29.18 -40.27
N PHE A 72 1.12 -28.93 -39.25
CA PHE A 72 0.25 -29.97 -38.68
C PHE A 72 -1.21 -29.52 -38.58
N GLY A 73 -2.08 -30.41 -39.05
CA GLY A 73 -3.45 -30.18 -39.49
C GLY A 73 -4.38 -29.50 -38.49
N THR A 74 -5.32 -28.75 -39.07
CA THR A 74 -6.47 -28.12 -38.43
C THR A 74 -7.44 -29.17 -37.88
N SER A 75 -7.36 -29.46 -36.58
CA SER A 75 -8.54 -29.80 -35.80
C SER A 75 -8.82 -28.62 -34.88
N GLN A 76 -9.57 -27.67 -35.42
CA GLN A 76 -10.20 -26.57 -34.70
C GLN A 76 -11.08 -27.18 -33.59
N PHE A 77 -10.56 -27.18 -32.37
CA PHE A 77 -11.35 -27.49 -31.19
C PHE A 77 -12.28 -26.29 -30.97
N ASP A 78 -13.55 -26.46 -31.32
CA ASP A 78 -14.55 -25.40 -31.26
C ASP A 78 -14.90 -25.15 -29.78
N VAL A 79 -14.34 -24.09 -29.21
CA VAL A 79 -14.61 -23.66 -27.84
C VAL A 79 -15.71 -22.61 -27.88
N PRO A 80 -16.87 -22.81 -27.21
CA PRO A 80 -17.96 -21.85 -27.24
C PRO A 80 -17.51 -20.49 -26.69
N ALA A 81 -17.86 -19.42 -27.40
CA ALA A 81 -17.66 -18.03 -26.99
C ALA A 81 -18.34 -17.78 -25.63
N GLY A 82 -17.58 -17.90 -24.54
CA GLY A 82 -18.08 -17.82 -23.17
C GLY A 82 -17.29 -18.65 -22.17
N ALA A 83 -16.53 -19.64 -22.63
CA ALA A 83 -15.50 -20.29 -21.80
C ALA A 83 -14.25 -19.41 -21.82
N ALA A 84 -14.29 -18.34 -21.03
CA ALA A 84 -13.08 -17.60 -20.67
C ALA A 84 -12.06 -18.63 -20.17
N SER A 85 -10.94 -18.67 -20.88
CA SER A 85 -9.66 -19.17 -20.43
C SER A 85 -9.49 -18.91 -18.93
N SER A 86 -9.79 -19.90 -18.09
CA SER A 86 -9.07 -20.04 -16.83
C SER A 86 -7.66 -20.45 -17.26
N SER A 87 -6.86 -19.44 -17.61
CA SER A 87 -5.45 -19.59 -17.92
C SER A 87 -4.85 -20.55 -16.90
N PRO A 88 -4.11 -21.59 -17.33
CA PRO A 88 -3.53 -22.54 -16.41
C PRO A 88 -2.74 -21.74 -15.39
N THR A 89 -3.10 -21.87 -14.12
CA THR A 89 -2.56 -21.14 -12.97
C THR A 89 -1.07 -20.91 -13.17
N ALA A 90 -0.72 -19.69 -13.59
CA ALA A 90 0.67 -19.34 -13.81
C ALA A 90 1.33 -19.42 -12.44
N VAL A 91 2.25 -20.36 -12.27
CA VAL A 91 3.12 -20.46 -11.09
C VAL A 91 4.00 -19.20 -10.94
N ASP A 92 3.86 -18.23 -11.85
CA ASP A 92 4.54 -16.95 -11.94
C ASP A 92 3.53 -15.78 -12.02
N ASP A 93 2.52 -15.74 -11.15
CA ASP A 93 1.70 -14.54 -10.99
C ASP A 93 2.60 -13.36 -10.58
N PRO A 94 2.75 -12.30 -11.37
CA PRO A 94 3.55 -11.12 -11.00
C PRO A 94 2.96 -10.32 -9.81
N ASN A 95 1.83 -10.77 -9.25
CA ASN A 95 1.05 -10.07 -8.23
C ASN A 95 1.55 -10.27 -6.78
N TYR A 96 2.85 -10.48 -6.58
CA TYR A 96 3.41 -10.69 -5.24
C TYR A 96 3.89 -9.39 -4.60
N GLY A 97 3.14 -8.91 -3.63
CA GLY A 97 3.52 -7.78 -2.79
C GLY A 97 2.40 -6.77 -2.61
N VAL A 98 2.73 -5.68 -1.92
CA VAL A 98 1.81 -4.57 -1.67
C VAL A 98 2.41 -3.28 -2.21
N THR A 99 1.57 -2.46 -2.85
CA THR A 99 1.94 -1.11 -3.28
C THR A 99 1.05 -0.09 -2.57
N VAL A 100 1.55 1.14 -2.43
CA VAL A 100 0.80 2.26 -1.87
C VAL A 100 -0.03 2.86 -3.01
N ALA A 101 -1.34 2.69 -2.95
CA ALA A 101 -2.26 3.24 -3.94
C ALA A 101 -2.48 4.76 -3.76
N GLY A 102 -2.26 5.24 -2.54
CA GLY A 102 -2.38 6.66 -2.19
C GLY A 102 -2.61 6.86 -0.70
N ILE A 103 -2.67 8.12 -0.31
CA ILE A 103 -3.04 8.55 1.04
C ILE A 103 -4.38 9.26 0.92
N GLN A 104 -5.40 8.75 1.62
CA GLN A 104 -6.73 9.33 1.64
C GLN A 104 -6.97 10.04 2.98
N GLU A 105 -7.59 11.21 2.93
CA GLU A 105 -8.06 11.92 4.13
C GLU A 105 -9.43 11.41 4.58
N ASP A 106 -9.58 11.25 5.89
CA ASP A 106 -10.85 10.98 6.55
C ASP A 106 -11.64 12.29 6.65
N THR A 107 -12.73 12.38 5.89
CA THR A 107 -13.61 13.54 5.85
C THR A 107 -14.58 13.61 7.04
N THR A 108 -14.49 12.68 8.00
CA THR A 108 -15.35 12.68 9.19
C THR A 108 -15.03 13.90 10.05
N PRO A 109 -16.02 14.76 10.37
CA PRO A 109 -15.80 15.90 11.24
C PRO A 109 -15.24 15.49 12.60
N GLY A 110 -14.21 16.21 13.08
CA GLY A 110 -13.66 16.00 14.41
C GLY A 110 -14.60 16.48 15.52
N ALA A 111 -14.25 16.15 16.77
CA ALA A 111 -15.08 16.48 17.92
C ALA A 111 -15.18 18.00 18.12
N ARG A 112 -16.40 18.51 18.29
CA ARG A 112 -16.65 19.91 18.68
C ARG A 112 -16.74 20.00 20.20
N VAL A 113 -15.85 20.76 20.82
CA VAL A 113 -15.80 20.94 22.27
C VAL A 113 -16.03 22.40 22.60
N HIS A 114 -16.92 22.67 23.56
CA HIS A 114 -17.20 24.02 24.03
C HIS A 114 -16.06 24.52 24.93
N MET A 115 -15.31 25.50 24.45
CA MET A 115 -14.17 26.12 25.11
C MET A 115 -14.27 27.65 24.95
N PRO A 116 -15.13 28.33 25.73
CA PRO A 116 -15.53 29.74 25.54
C PRO A 116 -14.43 30.79 25.82
N GLY A 117 -13.16 30.37 25.90
CA GLY A 117 -11.99 31.24 26.01
C GLY A 117 -10.83 30.82 25.11
N HIS A 118 -11.05 29.85 24.20
CA HIS A 118 -10.02 29.40 23.28
C HIS A 118 -9.88 30.38 22.10
N PRO A 119 -8.66 30.77 21.68
CA PRO A 119 -8.45 31.70 20.57
C PRO A 119 -9.00 31.18 19.23
N ASP A 120 -9.19 29.87 19.12
CA ASP A 120 -9.76 29.22 17.94
C ASP A 120 -11.25 28.88 18.07
N ALA A 121 -11.95 29.36 19.12
CA ALA A 121 -13.37 29.14 19.26
C ALA A 121 -14.18 29.93 18.21
N ASP A 122 -15.27 29.34 17.75
CA ASP A 122 -16.26 30.02 16.93
C ASP A 122 -17.09 31.04 17.76
N ALA A 123 -18.03 31.73 17.10
CA ALA A 123 -18.87 32.74 17.74
C ALA A 123 -19.72 32.19 18.90
N ASP A 124 -19.96 30.87 18.91
CA ASP A 124 -20.73 30.16 19.94
C ASP A 124 -19.82 29.53 21.01
N GLY A 125 -18.50 29.74 20.94
CA GLY A 125 -17.53 29.23 21.93
C GLY A 125 -17.07 27.78 21.68
N TYR A 126 -17.36 27.18 20.52
CA TYR A 126 -16.95 25.82 20.17
C TYR A 126 -15.65 25.80 19.36
N VAL A 127 -14.79 24.83 19.66
CA VAL A 127 -13.59 24.53 18.89
C VAL A 127 -13.79 23.18 18.21
N THR A 128 -13.51 23.11 16.91
CA THR A 128 -13.45 21.83 16.18
C THR A 128 -12.04 21.27 16.31
N LEU A 129 -11.91 20.11 16.95
CA LEU A 129 -10.64 19.40 17.07
C LEU A 129 -10.35 18.56 15.82
N SER A 130 -9.10 18.16 15.69
CA SER A 130 -8.67 17.13 14.73
C SER A 130 -9.47 15.84 14.95
N ASN A 131 -9.79 15.12 13.88
CA ASN A 131 -10.43 13.80 13.95
C ASN A 131 -9.42 12.66 14.19
N VAL A 132 -8.16 12.99 14.52
CA VAL A 132 -7.10 12.03 14.84
C VAL A 132 -7.17 11.58 16.30
N SER A 133 -7.18 10.27 16.53
CA SER A 133 -7.04 9.68 17.86
C SER A 133 -5.58 9.32 18.16
N ARG A 134 -4.93 10.06 19.06
CA ARG A 134 -3.53 9.82 19.45
C ARG A 134 -3.28 8.37 19.89
N THR A 135 -4.18 7.81 20.69
CA THR A 135 -4.06 6.44 21.18
C THR A 135 -4.05 5.44 20.02
N ASN A 136 -4.93 5.62 19.03
CA ASN A 136 -5.00 4.71 17.89
C ASN A 136 -3.78 4.85 16.98
N GLU A 137 -3.29 6.07 16.74
CA GLU A 137 -2.10 6.29 15.91
C GLU A 137 -0.81 5.81 16.59
N LEU A 138 -0.73 5.88 17.92
CA LEU A 138 0.39 5.29 18.66
C LEU A 138 0.42 3.76 18.54
N VAL A 139 -0.76 3.12 18.60
CA VAL A 139 -0.87 1.67 18.37
C VAL A 139 -0.52 1.32 16.94
N ASP A 140 -1.02 2.06 15.94
CA ASP A 140 -0.70 1.81 14.52
C ASP A 140 0.81 1.98 14.24
N LEU A 141 1.46 2.97 14.87
CA LEU A 141 2.90 3.15 14.77
C LEU A 141 3.66 1.98 15.41
N LEU A 142 3.23 1.52 16.59
CA LEU A 142 3.82 0.35 17.26
C LEU A 142 3.69 -0.91 16.41
N ASP A 143 2.51 -1.15 15.85
CA ASP A 143 2.23 -2.30 14.98
C ASP A 143 3.09 -2.23 13.71
N ALA A 144 3.10 -1.09 13.03
CA ALA A 144 3.90 -0.89 11.82
C ALA A 144 5.39 -1.10 12.09
N ARG A 145 5.91 -0.59 13.21
CA ARG A 145 7.30 -0.80 13.63
C ARG A 145 7.59 -2.27 13.91
N ARG A 146 6.72 -2.98 14.64
CA ARG A 146 6.91 -4.39 14.96
C ARG A 146 6.99 -5.26 13.70
N VAL A 147 6.14 -4.98 12.70
CA VAL A 147 6.19 -5.73 11.44
C VAL A 147 7.40 -5.33 10.58
N PHE A 148 7.81 -4.07 10.61
CA PHE A 148 9.05 -3.63 9.96
C PHE A 148 10.27 -4.39 10.51
N GLU A 149 10.39 -4.51 11.83
CA GLU A 149 11.46 -5.25 12.50
C GLU A 149 11.42 -6.76 12.18
N ALA A 150 10.23 -7.36 12.15
CA ALA A 150 10.05 -8.74 11.73
C ALA A 150 10.53 -8.97 10.28
N ASN A 151 10.13 -8.11 9.35
CA ASN A 151 10.55 -8.19 7.95
C ASN A 151 12.07 -8.00 7.82
N ALA A 152 12.65 -7.03 8.54
CA ALA A 152 14.10 -6.79 8.54
C ALA A 152 14.90 -8.03 9.04
N THR A 153 14.34 -8.76 10.00
CA THR A 153 14.95 -10.01 10.50
C THR A 153 15.02 -11.07 9.41
N VAL A 154 13.96 -11.23 8.60
CA VAL A 154 13.93 -12.17 7.48
C VAL A 154 15.00 -11.82 6.43
N PHE A 155 15.19 -10.54 6.11
CA PHE A 155 16.27 -10.09 5.21
C PHE A 155 17.65 -10.45 5.76
N GLN A 156 17.86 -10.25 7.06
CA GLN A 156 19.13 -10.54 7.70
C GLN A 156 19.43 -12.05 7.69
N SER A 157 18.43 -12.90 7.97
CA SER A 157 18.56 -14.35 7.85
C SER A 157 18.84 -14.79 6.41
N ALA A 158 18.15 -14.19 5.43
CA ALA A 158 18.40 -14.46 4.01
C ALA A 158 19.85 -14.12 3.61
N LYS A 159 20.35 -12.96 4.07
CA LYS A 159 21.73 -12.51 3.84
C LYS A 159 22.77 -13.44 4.46
N GLN A 160 22.50 -13.96 5.66
CA GLN A 160 23.38 -14.92 6.32
C GLN A 160 23.48 -16.23 5.53
N LEU A 161 22.36 -16.77 5.06
CA LEU A 161 22.33 -17.99 4.24
C LEU A 161 23.05 -17.79 2.91
N LEU A 162 22.83 -16.66 2.23
CA LEU A 162 23.50 -16.32 0.97
C LEU A 162 25.01 -16.20 1.14
N ARG A 163 25.50 -15.48 2.16
CA ARG A 163 26.93 -15.36 2.44
C ARG A 163 27.57 -16.72 2.72
N LYS A 164 26.91 -17.55 3.53
CA LYS A 164 27.40 -18.88 3.88
C LYS A 164 27.48 -19.82 2.67
N SER A 165 26.67 -19.59 1.63
CA SER A 165 26.77 -20.33 0.37
C SER A 165 27.87 -19.85 -0.59
N LEU A 166 28.41 -18.64 -0.40
CA LEU A 166 29.51 -18.08 -1.20
C LEU A 166 30.90 -18.49 -0.67
N GLU A 167 30.96 -19.05 0.54
CA GLU A 167 32.19 -19.48 1.21
C GLU A 167 32.50 -20.97 1.03
N LEU A 168 31.65 -21.70 0.29
CA LEU A 168 31.82 -23.11 -0.11
C LEU A 168 32.17 -23.19 -1.59
#